data_AF-A0A976L3A5-F1
#
_entry.id   AF-A0A976L3A5-F1
#
_cell.length_a   1.000
_cell.length_b   1.000
_cell.length_c   1.000
_cell.angle_alpha   90.00
_cell.angle_beta   90.00
_cell.angle_gamma   90.00
#
_symmetry.space_group_name_H-M   'P 1'
#
loop_
_entity.id
_entity.type
_entity.pdbx_description
1 polymer ?
#
loop_
_entity_poly.entity_id
_entity_poly.type
_entity_poly.pdbx_seq_one_letter_code
_entity_poly.pdbx_strand_id
1 'polypeptide(L)'
;MRITNSKILIVDDDEVTRKIINFALTREGYQVYEADSPGTASRMLSTEDICLVFCDVVMGDASGFDFCAEVRSQDVFRALPFIFVTGKSSGEDKALALKIGADDFITKPFKVEDLILKTKSILRRVEIYKVYGLKEKFRQTHPDAPVKILLVDDDIIITRLFGKYFMNNGYKYFSAVNAYKGLNIARKEMPDIILSDFMMPDVDGFEFRRMLLQDPALRNIPFIFFTSNDSENTILQGFDMDIKDYILKSSPPKVVHAKINNIIKNLTAERNQALNELQEAANSISMEVVPQSPPVFKGLNIQQWHQTYKGIPGGDFIDYIQIDDDTIVIIFGDIMGKKWGAWFFAFSFIGYLRSVIRVVMKNSGIVKADEILQKVNETIFYDAKISEIFSSISLLIINNIDFSVQYSGAGDLPLILFDSADRTVKEYGSKGLLLGMNANGEYDSINFHFNDTSTLFLYTDGITESRNSGDEQFRSINLVEAIKSADYNADVIDYIRNKLIAFTGGNFSDDVSLLAISKSK
;
A
#
# COMPACT_ATOMS: atom_id res chain seq x y z
N MET A 1 0.01 -16.53 -29.13
CA MET A 1 -1.16 -15.97 -29.86
C MET A 1 -0.62 -14.89 -30.78
N ARG A 2 -0.91 -14.94 -32.09
CA ARG A 2 -0.46 -13.89 -33.03
C ARG A 2 -1.29 -12.63 -32.79
N ILE A 3 -0.63 -11.52 -32.44
CA ILE A 3 -1.21 -10.17 -32.26
C ILE A 3 -1.53 -9.58 -33.65
N THR A 4 -2.28 -10.30 -34.48
CA THR A 4 -2.50 -9.94 -35.89
C THR A 4 -3.88 -9.34 -36.04
N ASN A 5 -4.07 -8.12 -35.52
CA ASN A 5 -5.05 -7.11 -36.00
C ASN A 5 -4.99 -5.76 -35.25
N SER A 6 -3.92 -5.45 -34.50
CA SER A 6 -3.80 -4.20 -33.76
C SER A 6 -3.70 -3.00 -34.71
N LYS A 7 -4.54 -1.98 -34.48
CA LYS A 7 -4.55 -0.72 -35.24
C LYS A 7 -3.60 0.30 -34.62
N ILE A 8 -2.62 0.75 -35.38
CA ILE A 8 -1.57 1.68 -34.93
C ILE A 8 -1.67 2.97 -35.74
N LEU A 9 -1.62 4.12 -35.07
CA LEU A 9 -1.62 5.45 -35.70
C LEU A 9 -0.21 6.03 -35.71
N ILE A 10 0.23 6.56 -36.85
CA ILE A 10 1.48 7.30 -37.01
C ILE A 10 1.12 8.77 -37.25
N VAL A 11 1.67 9.68 -36.46
CA VAL A 11 1.47 11.13 -36.55
C VAL A 11 2.82 11.80 -36.71
N ASP A 12 3.13 12.28 -37.90
CA ASP A 12 4.43 12.86 -38.24
C ASP A 12 4.21 13.74 -39.48
N ASP A 13 4.80 14.93 -39.58
CA ASP A 13 4.67 15.79 -40.78
C ASP A 13 5.57 15.31 -41.92
N ASP A 14 6.65 14.58 -41.62
CA ASP A 14 7.58 14.00 -42.58
C ASP A 14 7.04 12.70 -43.23
N GLU A 15 6.69 12.81 -44.51
CA GLU A 15 6.15 11.68 -45.30
C GLU A 15 7.11 10.49 -45.39
N VAL A 16 8.42 10.75 -45.41
CA VAL A 16 9.43 9.69 -45.51
C VAL A 16 9.45 8.84 -44.23
N THR A 17 9.47 9.48 -43.07
CA THR A 17 9.41 8.81 -41.77
C THR A 17 8.12 8.00 -41.64
N ARG A 18 6.95 8.58 -41.98
CA ARG A 18 5.67 7.85 -41.95
C ARG A 18 5.71 6.59 -42.81
N LYS A 19 6.22 6.68 -44.05
CA LYS A 19 6.35 5.52 -44.95
C LYS A 19 7.27 4.44 -44.40
N ILE A 20 8.39 4.80 -43.78
CA ILE A 20 9.33 3.83 -43.17
C ILE A 20 8.65 3.08 -42.02
N ILE A 21 8.00 3.81 -41.11
CA ILE A 21 7.31 3.22 -39.96
C ILE A 21 6.13 2.36 -40.44
N ASN A 22 5.33 2.86 -41.38
CA ASN A 22 4.21 2.11 -41.96
C ASN A 22 4.69 0.80 -42.60
N PHE A 23 5.73 0.86 -43.43
CA PHE A 23 6.28 -0.33 -44.07
C PHE A 23 6.77 -1.36 -43.04
N ALA A 24 7.48 -0.92 -42.00
CA ALA A 24 7.96 -1.79 -40.94
C ALA A 24 6.81 -2.48 -40.18
N LEU A 25 5.83 -1.71 -39.72
CA LEU A 25 4.72 -2.22 -38.91
C LEU A 25 3.75 -3.11 -39.71
N THR A 26 3.47 -2.75 -40.97
CA THR A 26 2.58 -3.54 -41.84
C THR A 26 3.17 -4.92 -42.13
N ARG A 27 4.50 -5.03 -42.28
CA ARG A 27 5.19 -6.31 -42.45
C ARG A 27 5.09 -7.24 -41.24
N GLU A 28 4.96 -6.68 -40.05
CA GLU A 28 4.69 -7.43 -38.81
C GLU A 28 3.20 -7.79 -38.65
N GLY A 29 2.34 -7.39 -39.59
CA GLY A 29 0.91 -7.72 -39.61
C GLY A 29 0.01 -6.75 -38.85
N TYR A 30 0.50 -5.56 -38.52
CA TYR A 30 -0.30 -4.49 -37.92
C TYR A 30 -1.11 -3.71 -38.97
N GLN A 31 -2.26 -3.18 -38.58
CA GLN A 31 -3.03 -2.27 -39.42
C GLN A 31 -2.59 -0.83 -39.10
N VAL A 32 -2.03 -0.13 -40.08
CA VAL A 32 -1.40 1.17 -39.87
C VAL A 32 -2.27 2.29 -40.45
N TYR A 33 -2.44 3.36 -39.67
CA TYR A 33 -3.08 4.61 -40.07
C TYR A 33 -2.04 5.74 -40.03
N GLU A 34 -2.08 6.65 -41.00
CA GLU A 34 -1.12 7.74 -41.13
C GLU A 34 -1.81 9.09 -41.05
N ALA A 35 -1.31 9.98 -40.20
CA ALA A 35 -1.73 11.37 -40.08
C ALA A 35 -0.52 12.29 -40.24
N ASP A 36 -0.69 13.35 -41.00
CA ASP A 36 0.32 14.39 -41.24
C ASP A 36 0.29 15.52 -40.19
N SER A 37 -0.70 15.49 -39.30
CA SER A 37 -0.99 16.57 -38.36
C SER A 37 -1.83 16.07 -37.18
N PRO A 38 -1.74 16.72 -36.00
CA PRO A 38 -2.60 16.44 -34.85
C PRO A 38 -4.10 16.47 -35.18
N GLY A 39 -4.54 17.41 -36.02
CA GLY A 39 -5.95 17.53 -36.40
C GLY A 39 -6.48 16.35 -37.22
N THR A 40 -5.65 15.79 -38.11
CA THR A 40 -5.97 14.54 -38.83
C THR A 40 -5.95 13.34 -37.88
N ALA A 41 -4.98 13.29 -36.96
CA ALA A 41 -4.87 12.25 -35.96
C ALA A 41 -6.08 12.18 -35.02
N SER A 42 -6.56 13.31 -34.49
CA SER A 42 -7.74 13.37 -33.61
C SER A 42 -9.02 12.86 -34.29
N ARG A 43 -9.19 13.12 -35.59
CA ARG A 43 -10.31 12.56 -36.37
C ARG A 43 -10.23 11.05 -36.46
N MET A 44 -9.03 10.50 -36.72
CA MET A 44 -8.82 9.05 -36.80
C MET A 44 -9.02 8.36 -35.45
N LEU A 45 -8.55 8.96 -34.34
CA LEU A 45 -8.79 8.46 -32.99
C LEU A 45 -10.29 8.35 -32.65
N SER A 46 -11.12 9.23 -33.21
CA SER A 46 -12.56 9.23 -32.97
C SER A 46 -13.33 8.16 -33.78
N THR A 47 -12.75 7.68 -34.88
CA THR A 47 -13.41 6.75 -35.80
C THR A 47 -12.85 5.34 -35.76
N GLU A 48 -11.63 5.17 -35.25
CA GLU A 48 -10.89 3.91 -35.29
C GLU A 48 -10.46 3.49 -33.88
N ASP A 49 -10.49 2.18 -33.61
CA ASP A 49 -10.01 1.60 -32.34
C ASP A 49 -8.48 1.50 -32.33
N ILE A 50 -7.82 2.66 -32.31
CA ILE A 50 -6.36 2.76 -32.26
C ILE A 50 -5.86 2.29 -30.89
N CYS A 51 -4.88 1.39 -30.89
CA CYS A 51 -4.32 0.82 -29.67
C CYS A 51 -2.90 1.28 -29.36
N LEU A 52 -2.26 2.04 -30.25
CA LEU A 52 -0.94 2.64 -30.08
C LEU A 52 -0.76 3.83 -31.03
N VAL A 53 -0.13 4.90 -30.54
CA VAL A 53 0.23 6.07 -31.33
C VAL A 53 1.75 6.24 -31.39
N PHE A 54 2.30 6.31 -32.61
CA PHE A 54 3.63 6.88 -32.86
C PHE A 54 3.47 8.36 -33.20
N CYS A 55 4.18 9.24 -32.51
CA CYS A 55 4.00 10.69 -32.68
C CYS A 55 5.35 11.40 -32.80
N ASP A 56 5.56 12.23 -33.82
CA ASP A 56 6.68 13.16 -33.83
C ASP A 56 6.47 14.24 -32.76
N VAL A 57 7.55 14.63 -32.12
CA VAL A 57 7.57 15.73 -31.15
C VAL A 57 7.48 17.08 -31.86
N VAL A 58 8.08 17.23 -33.04
CA VAL A 58 8.12 18.49 -33.79
C VAL A 58 7.37 18.29 -35.10
N MET A 59 6.24 18.97 -35.28
CA MET A 59 5.41 18.85 -36.50
C MET A 59 5.01 20.24 -36.99
N GLY A 60 5.84 20.87 -37.82
CA GLY A 60 5.67 22.27 -38.22
C GLY A 60 5.51 23.22 -37.01
N ASP A 61 4.36 23.90 -36.94
CA ASP A 61 4.00 24.81 -35.83
C ASP A 61 3.40 24.10 -34.61
N ALA A 62 3.18 22.78 -34.68
CA ALA A 62 2.54 21.98 -33.64
C ALA A 62 3.54 21.12 -32.84
N SER A 63 3.25 20.95 -31.56
CA SER A 63 4.03 20.12 -30.63
C SER A 63 3.34 18.78 -30.39
N GLY A 64 4.04 17.67 -30.62
CA GLY A 64 3.55 16.32 -30.31
C GLY A 64 3.27 16.11 -28.82
N PHE A 65 3.97 16.85 -27.95
CA PHE A 65 3.69 16.83 -26.51
C PHE A 65 2.31 17.41 -26.18
N ASP A 66 1.95 18.52 -26.83
CA ASP A 66 0.66 19.17 -26.61
C ASP A 66 -0.47 18.28 -27.13
N PHE A 67 -0.27 17.66 -28.30
CA PHE A 67 -1.20 16.68 -28.84
C PHE A 67 -1.41 15.48 -27.90
N CYS A 68 -0.33 14.90 -27.36
CA CYS A 68 -0.44 13.80 -26.40
C CYS A 68 -1.20 14.23 -25.13
N ALA A 69 -0.91 15.42 -24.60
CA ALA A 69 -1.62 15.95 -23.44
C ALA A 69 -3.11 16.18 -23.71
N GLU A 70 -3.45 16.70 -24.89
CA GLU A 70 -4.84 16.88 -25.35
C GLU A 70 -5.58 15.54 -25.44
N VAL A 71 -4.98 14.54 -26.10
CA VAL A 71 -5.59 13.20 -26.24
C VAL A 71 -5.80 12.56 -24.86
N ARG A 72 -4.81 12.64 -23.97
CA ARG A 72 -4.90 12.06 -22.62
C ARG A 72 -5.89 12.78 -21.70
N SER A 73 -6.27 14.02 -22.01
CA SER A 73 -7.32 14.73 -21.27
C SER A 73 -8.70 14.09 -21.46
N GLN A 74 -8.89 13.33 -22.54
CA GLN A 74 -10.13 12.62 -22.84
C GLN A 74 -10.15 11.27 -22.12
N ASP A 75 -11.19 11.00 -21.31
CA ASP A 75 -11.29 9.80 -20.46
C ASP A 75 -11.11 8.49 -21.26
N VAL A 76 -11.57 8.46 -22.51
CA VAL A 76 -11.53 7.28 -23.40
C VAL A 76 -10.11 6.93 -23.87
N PHE A 77 -9.23 7.93 -24.00
CA PHE A 77 -7.86 7.77 -24.51
C PHE A 77 -6.78 7.96 -23.44
N ARG A 78 -7.18 8.13 -22.17
CA ARG A 78 -6.25 8.35 -21.05
C ARG A 78 -5.16 7.27 -20.96
N ALA A 79 -5.49 6.02 -21.25
CA ALA A 79 -4.59 4.88 -21.23
C ALA A 79 -4.07 4.46 -22.62
N LEU A 80 -4.37 5.22 -23.67
CA LEU A 80 -3.85 4.98 -25.01
C LEU A 80 -2.33 5.18 -24.99
N PRO A 81 -1.52 4.17 -25.36
CA PRO A 81 -0.08 4.33 -25.31
C PRO A 81 0.45 5.23 -26.43
N PHE A 82 1.47 6.03 -26.09
CA PHE A 82 2.21 6.90 -27.00
C PHE A 82 3.70 6.56 -27.02
N ILE A 83 4.26 6.36 -28.22
CA ILE A 83 5.69 6.32 -28.47
C ILE A 83 6.09 7.59 -29.25
N PHE A 84 6.92 8.44 -28.67
CA PHE A 84 7.44 9.61 -29.38
C PHE A 84 8.58 9.24 -30.33
N VAL A 85 8.56 9.72 -31.57
CA VAL A 85 9.62 9.51 -32.56
C VAL A 85 10.28 10.87 -32.84
N THR A 86 11.49 11.12 -32.35
CA THR A 86 12.07 12.47 -32.39
C THR A 86 13.51 12.51 -32.91
N GLY A 87 13.84 13.54 -33.69
CA GLY A 87 15.24 13.87 -34.06
C GLY A 87 16.05 14.49 -32.93
N LYS A 88 15.41 14.92 -31.82
CA LYS A 88 16.11 15.45 -30.66
C LYS A 88 16.76 14.30 -29.87
N SER A 89 18.08 14.24 -29.92
CA SER A 89 18.87 13.13 -29.36
C SER A 89 19.38 13.36 -27.94
N SER A 90 19.18 14.55 -27.38
CA SER A 90 19.67 14.88 -26.04
C SER A 90 18.96 14.04 -24.95
N GLY A 91 19.71 13.66 -23.92
CA GLY A 91 19.12 12.96 -22.77
C GLY A 91 18.09 13.80 -21.99
N GLU A 92 18.10 15.12 -22.18
CA GLU A 92 17.18 16.07 -21.53
C GLU A 92 15.80 16.06 -22.21
N ASP A 93 15.78 16.10 -23.55
CA ASP A 93 14.53 16.02 -24.33
C ASP A 93 13.83 14.67 -24.10
N LYS A 94 14.59 13.58 -24.01
CA LYS A 94 14.08 12.22 -23.73
C LYS A 94 13.46 12.10 -22.33
N ALA A 95 14.12 12.68 -21.33
CA ALA A 95 13.61 12.67 -19.96
C ALA A 95 12.36 13.56 -19.83
N LEU A 96 12.29 14.67 -20.57
CA LEU A 96 11.12 15.54 -20.64
C LEU A 96 9.91 14.82 -21.27
N ALA A 97 10.13 14.10 -22.38
CA ALA A 97 9.08 13.31 -23.04
C ALA A 97 8.43 12.29 -22.08
N LEU A 98 9.23 11.57 -21.30
CA LEU A 98 8.74 10.63 -20.30
C LEU A 98 7.99 11.32 -19.16
N LYS A 99 8.44 12.50 -18.72
CA LYS A 99 7.75 13.29 -17.67
C LYS A 99 6.37 13.79 -18.11
N ILE A 100 6.20 14.07 -19.40
CA ILE A 100 4.92 14.51 -20.00
C ILE A 100 3.94 13.33 -20.16
N GLY A 101 4.37 12.10 -19.88
CA GLY A 101 3.53 10.91 -19.85
C GLY A 101 3.62 10.05 -21.11
N ALA A 102 4.71 10.13 -21.87
CA ALA A 102 4.99 9.14 -22.92
C ALA A 102 5.25 7.75 -22.33
N ASP A 103 4.77 6.71 -23.00
CA ASP A 103 5.05 5.33 -22.62
C ASP A 103 6.46 4.91 -23.04
N ASP A 104 6.94 5.44 -24.18
CA ASP A 104 8.33 5.31 -24.61
C ASP A 104 8.71 6.37 -25.67
N PHE A 105 9.97 6.34 -26.12
CA PHE A 105 10.45 7.15 -27.24
C PHE A 105 11.41 6.36 -28.16
N ILE A 106 11.58 6.89 -29.37
CA ILE A 106 12.49 6.45 -30.44
C ILE A 106 13.23 7.68 -30.97
N THR A 107 14.54 7.57 -31.16
CA THR A 107 15.37 8.67 -31.69
C THR A 107 15.62 8.47 -33.18
N LYS A 108 15.38 9.49 -34.00
CA LYS A 108 15.72 9.51 -35.43
C LYS A 108 17.24 9.81 -35.60
N PRO A 109 17.96 9.13 -36.52
CA PRO A 109 17.53 7.94 -37.25
C PRO A 109 17.47 6.71 -36.32
N PHE A 110 16.49 5.84 -36.53
CA PHE A 110 16.27 4.63 -35.73
C PHE A 110 16.50 3.35 -36.53
N LYS A 111 16.76 2.26 -35.81
CA LYS A 111 16.74 0.91 -36.37
C LYS A 111 15.30 0.40 -36.42
N VAL A 112 14.96 -0.34 -37.48
CA VAL A 112 13.63 -0.93 -37.63
C VAL A 112 13.37 -1.95 -36.52
N GLU A 113 14.41 -2.68 -36.12
CA GLU A 113 14.34 -3.64 -35.03
C GLU A 113 13.88 -2.98 -33.72
N ASP A 114 14.48 -1.84 -33.34
CA ASP A 114 14.12 -1.10 -32.12
C ASP A 114 12.66 -0.62 -32.13
N LEU A 115 12.17 -0.17 -33.29
CA LEU A 115 10.76 0.22 -33.50
C LEU A 115 9.83 -0.97 -33.25
N ILE A 116 10.10 -2.11 -33.86
CA ILE A 116 9.28 -3.32 -33.72
C ILE A 116 9.30 -3.83 -32.27
N LEU A 117 10.46 -3.85 -31.63
CA LEU A 117 10.63 -4.27 -30.24
C LEU A 117 9.79 -3.44 -29.28
N LYS A 118 9.86 -2.11 -29.38
CA LYS A 118 9.07 -1.19 -28.55
C LYS A 118 7.58 -1.34 -28.80
N THR A 119 7.18 -1.50 -30.06
CA THR A 119 5.78 -1.76 -30.44
C THR A 119 5.24 -2.99 -29.72
N LYS A 120 5.93 -4.13 -29.88
CA LYS A 120 5.52 -5.42 -29.29
C LYS A 120 5.51 -5.37 -27.77
N SER A 121 6.50 -4.72 -27.15
CA SER A 121 6.61 -4.55 -25.70
C SER A 121 5.42 -3.79 -25.11
N ILE A 122 5.05 -2.66 -25.72
CA ILE A 122 3.92 -1.85 -25.26
C ILE A 122 2.59 -2.57 -25.46
N LEU A 123 2.37 -3.16 -26.64
CA LEU A 123 1.12 -3.87 -26.91
C LEU A 123 0.95 -5.08 -25.96
N ARG A 124 2.04 -5.81 -25.66
CA ARG A 124 2.03 -6.91 -24.70
C ARG A 124 1.66 -6.43 -23.30
N ARG A 125 2.24 -5.31 -22.86
CA ARG A 125 1.91 -4.66 -21.58
C ARG A 125 0.42 -4.32 -21.50
N VAL A 126 -0.13 -3.70 -22.54
CA VAL A 126 -1.55 -3.32 -22.60
C VAL A 126 -2.47 -4.55 -22.59
N GLU A 127 -2.12 -5.64 -23.29
CA GLU A 127 -2.91 -6.89 -23.26
C GLU A 127 -2.98 -7.50 -21.86
N ILE A 128 -1.85 -7.58 -21.15
CA ILE A 128 -1.80 -8.09 -19.78
C ILE A 128 -2.74 -7.26 -18.90
N TYR A 129 -2.68 -5.92 -18.99
CA TYR A 129 -3.56 -5.05 -18.22
C TYR A 129 -5.05 -5.16 -18.59
N LYS A 130 -5.39 -5.43 -19.85
CA LYS A 130 -6.78 -5.69 -20.27
C LYS A 130 -7.33 -7.00 -19.72
N VAL A 131 -6.51 -8.05 -19.63
CA VAL A 131 -6.91 -9.37 -19.08
C VAL A 131 -7.12 -9.32 -17.57
N TYR A 132 -6.35 -8.50 -16.85
CA TYR A 132 -6.44 -8.35 -15.40
C TYR A 132 -7.37 -7.21 -14.92
N GLY A 133 -7.97 -6.46 -15.85
CA GLY A 133 -8.99 -5.45 -15.58
C GLY A 133 -8.44 -4.20 -14.88
N LEU A 134 -8.17 -3.13 -15.63
CA LEU A 134 -7.81 -1.83 -15.05
C LEU A 134 -8.76 -0.74 -15.53
N LYS A 135 -9.48 -0.15 -14.57
CA LYS A 135 -9.96 1.24 -14.60
C LYS A 135 -8.96 2.06 -13.79
N GLU A 136 -8.27 3.00 -14.42
CA GLU A 136 -7.35 3.90 -13.72
C GLU A 136 -7.70 5.36 -14.00
N LYS A 137 -7.93 6.12 -12.92
CA LYS A 137 -8.04 7.58 -12.91
C LYS A 137 -6.87 8.14 -12.11
N PHE A 138 -5.94 8.79 -12.82
CA PHE A 138 -4.73 9.38 -12.26
C PHE A 138 -5.00 10.49 -11.22
N ARG A 139 -4.37 10.41 -10.05
CA ARG A 139 -4.10 11.56 -9.19
C ARG A 139 -2.76 11.40 -8.46
N GLN A 140 -1.97 12.48 -8.44
CA GLN A 140 -0.59 12.48 -7.96
C GLN A 140 -0.53 12.72 -6.46
N THR A 141 0.28 11.94 -5.72
CA THR A 141 0.89 12.34 -4.45
C THR A 141 2.26 11.67 -4.30
N HIS A 142 3.15 12.31 -3.54
CA HIS A 142 4.51 11.86 -3.26
C HIS A 142 4.58 11.09 -1.92
N PRO A 143 5.44 10.05 -1.78
CA PRO A 143 5.69 9.41 -0.49
C PRO A 143 6.60 10.26 0.42
N ASP A 144 6.33 10.23 1.73
CA ASP A 144 7.11 10.91 2.79
C ASP A 144 8.47 10.24 3.13
N ALA A 145 8.83 9.13 2.47
CA ALA A 145 10.08 8.37 2.71
C ALA A 145 10.88 8.15 1.40
N PRO A 146 12.23 8.08 1.47
CA PRO A 146 13.09 7.90 0.30
C PRO A 146 12.95 6.50 -0.29
N VAL A 147 12.66 6.44 -1.59
CA VAL A 147 12.44 5.19 -2.33
C VAL A 147 13.73 4.35 -2.39
N LYS A 148 13.61 3.05 -2.13
CA LYS A 148 14.68 2.05 -2.10
C LYS A 148 14.80 1.33 -3.44
N ILE A 149 15.99 1.39 -4.04
CA ILE A 149 16.31 0.74 -5.30
C ILE A 149 17.35 -0.36 -5.06
N LEU A 150 17.08 -1.58 -5.52
CA LEU A 150 18.06 -2.66 -5.61
C LEU A 150 18.49 -2.84 -7.07
N LEU A 151 19.79 -2.71 -7.36
CA LEU A 151 20.38 -3.03 -8.66
C LEU A 151 21.20 -4.31 -8.56
N VAL A 152 20.85 -5.31 -9.36
CA VAL A 152 21.51 -6.63 -9.43
C VAL A 152 22.21 -6.76 -10.77
N ASP A 153 23.54 -6.67 -10.76
CA ASP A 153 24.36 -6.63 -11.97
C ASP A 153 25.80 -7.02 -11.58
N ASP A 154 26.41 -7.93 -12.34
CA ASP A 154 27.78 -8.38 -12.08
C ASP A 154 28.83 -7.32 -12.49
N ASP A 155 28.44 -6.33 -13.30
CA ASP A 155 29.29 -5.19 -13.65
C ASP A 155 29.34 -4.13 -12.52
N ILE A 156 30.47 -4.16 -11.80
CA ILE A 156 30.77 -3.23 -10.69
C ILE A 156 30.81 -1.76 -11.15
N ILE A 157 31.17 -1.49 -12.41
CA ILE A 157 31.25 -0.13 -12.95
C ILE A 157 29.84 0.41 -13.17
N ILE A 158 28.96 -0.37 -13.78
CA ILE A 158 27.55 -0.02 -14.02
C ILE A 158 26.84 0.22 -12.69
N THR A 159 26.99 -0.70 -11.73
CA THR A 159 26.36 -0.56 -10.40
C THR A 159 26.81 0.72 -9.69
N ARG A 160 28.10 1.04 -9.70
CA ARG A 160 28.63 2.28 -9.08
C ARG A 160 28.14 3.54 -9.78
N LEU A 161 28.11 3.55 -11.12
CA LEU A 161 27.66 4.70 -11.90
C LEU A 161 26.20 5.05 -11.58
N PHE A 162 25.31 4.06 -11.71
CA PHE A 162 23.89 4.25 -11.44
C PHE A 162 23.60 4.45 -9.96
N GLY A 163 24.34 3.77 -9.07
CA GLY A 163 24.23 3.97 -7.63
C GLY A 163 24.50 5.41 -7.20
N LYS A 164 25.59 6.02 -7.70
CA LYS A 164 25.88 7.45 -7.43
C LYS A 164 24.78 8.36 -7.96
N TYR A 165 24.27 8.06 -9.16
CA TYR A 165 23.18 8.84 -9.74
C TYR A 165 21.90 8.74 -8.91
N PHE A 166 21.50 7.54 -8.47
CA PHE A 166 20.31 7.34 -7.65
C PHE A 166 20.41 8.03 -6.29
N MET A 167 21.55 7.88 -5.60
CA MET A 167 21.77 8.56 -4.30
C MET A 167 21.68 10.08 -4.42
N ASN A 168 22.24 10.68 -5.48
CA ASN A 168 22.15 12.11 -5.73
C ASN A 168 20.73 12.61 -6.02
N ASN A 169 19.80 11.71 -6.39
CA ASN A 169 18.39 12.03 -6.64
C ASN A 169 17.49 11.59 -5.47
N GLY A 170 18.04 11.35 -4.28
CA GLY A 170 17.28 11.11 -3.05
C GLY A 170 16.83 9.67 -2.82
N TYR A 171 17.28 8.72 -3.65
CA TYR A 171 16.98 7.30 -3.44
C TYR A 171 17.93 6.65 -2.43
N LYS A 172 17.40 5.68 -1.67
CA LYS A 172 18.25 4.72 -0.95
C LYS A 172 18.66 3.61 -1.92
N TYR A 173 19.96 3.35 -2.04
CA TYR A 173 20.51 2.46 -3.06
C TYR A 173 21.14 1.20 -2.45
N PHE A 174 20.89 0.05 -3.08
CA PHE A 174 21.52 -1.23 -2.77
C PHE A 174 22.03 -1.89 -4.07
N SER A 175 23.11 -2.66 -3.96
CA SER A 175 23.71 -3.36 -5.10
C SER A 175 24.00 -4.81 -4.78
N ALA A 176 23.84 -5.68 -5.77
CA ALA A 176 24.20 -7.09 -5.71
C ALA A 176 24.90 -7.51 -7.01
N VAL A 177 25.92 -8.38 -6.89
CA VAL A 177 26.70 -8.85 -8.04
C VAL A 177 26.19 -10.17 -8.64
N ASN A 178 25.16 -10.77 -8.05
CA ASN A 178 24.52 -11.99 -8.54
C ASN A 178 23.12 -12.16 -7.92
N ALA A 179 22.34 -13.08 -8.48
CA ALA A 179 20.97 -13.39 -8.06
C ALA A 179 20.84 -13.75 -6.57
N TYR A 180 21.73 -14.59 -6.03
CA TYR A 180 21.65 -15.03 -4.63
C TYR A 180 21.86 -13.89 -3.63
N LYS A 181 22.86 -13.02 -3.87
CA LYS A 181 23.04 -11.81 -3.06
C LYS A 181 21.87 -10.84 -3.24
N GLY A 182 21.36 -10.72 -4.47
CA GLY A 182 20.18 -9.93 -4.79
C GLY A 182 18.97 -10.37 -3.95
N LEU A 183 18.70 -11.68 -3.89
CA LEU A 183 17.60 -12.24 -3.11
C LEU A 183 17.75 -11.97 -1.61
N ASN A 184 18.95 -12.14 -1.05
CA ASN A 184 19.21 -11.87 0.36
C ASN A 184 19.00 -10.39 0.72
N ILE A 185 19.48 -9.48 -0.12
CA ILE A 185 19.27 -8.04 0.06
C ILE A 185 17.79 -7.69 -0.11
N ALA A 186 17.11 -8.28 -1.09
CA ALA A 186 15.67 -8.06 -1.31
C ALA A 186 14.85 -8.45 -0.07
N ARG A 187 15.14 -9.59 0.56
CA ARG A 187 14.49 -10.02 1.82
C ARG A 187 14.76 -9.08 2.98
N LYS A 188 15.99 -8.64 3.13
CA LYS A 188 16.42 -7.82 4.27
C LYS A 188 15.92 -6.38 4.18
N GLU A 189 16.12 -5.77 3.03
CA GLU A 189 15.94 -4.32 2.86
C GLU A 189 14.56 -3.96 2.30
N MET A 190 13.86 -4.92 1.69
CA MET A 190 12.54 -4.76 1.06
C MET A 190 12.54 -3.56 0.10
N PRO A 191 13.25 -3.65 -1.05
CA PRO A 191 13.33 -2.55 -2.00
C PRO A 191 11.97 -2.30 -2.66
N ASP A 192 11.71 -1.04 -3.02
CA ASP A 192 10.50 -0.64 -3.73
C ASP A 192 10.55 -0.96 -5.23
N ILE A 193 11.77 -1.16 -5.76
CA ILE A 193 11.99 -1.57 -7.15
C ILE A 193 13.31 -2.33 -7.29
N ILE A 194 13.31 -3.36 -8.15
CA ILE A 194 14.49 -4.15 -8.51
C ILE A 194 14.83 -3.90 -9.97
N LEU A 195 16.06 -3.51 -10.23
CA LEU A 195 16.68 -3.53 -11.55
C LEU A 195 17.64 -4.70 -11.60
N SER A 196 17.51 -5.58 -12.59
CA SER A 196 18.39 -6.74 -12.72
C SER A 196 18.94 -6.84 -14.13
N ASP A 197 20.23 -7.15 -14.25
CA ASP A 197 20.75 -7.62 -15.52
C ASP A 197 20.07 -8.94 -15.92
N PHE A 198 20.01 -9.15 -17.24
CA PHE A 198 19.64 -10.41 -17.84
C PHE A 198 20.76 -11.44 -17.68
N MET A 199 21.98 -11.07 -18.08
CA MET A 199 23.11 -12.00 -18.12
C MET A 199 23.91 -11.86 -16.84
N MET A 200 23.82 -12.83 -15.95
CA MET A 200 24.62 -12.88 -14.74
C MET A 200 25.29 -14.26 -14.61
N PRO A 201 26.46 -14.34 -13.95
CA PRO A 201 27.10 -15.61 -13.65
C PRO A 201 26.21 -16.50 -12.77
N ASP A 202 26.31 -17.81 -12.98
CA ASP A 202 25.62 -18.89 -12.26
C ASP A 202 24.09 -18.93 -12.43
N VAL A 203 23.41 -17.83 -12.12
CA VAL A 203 21.96 -17.68 -12.17
C VAL A 203 21.64 -16.39 -12.90
N ASP A 204 20.97 -16.52 -14.04
CA ASP A 204 20.57 -15.39 -14.88
C ASP A 204 19.41 -14.57 -14.26
N GLY A 205 19.12 -13.42 -14.86
CA GLY A 205 18.06 -12.53 -14.40
C GLY A 205 16.65 -13.11 -14.49
N PHE A 206 16.41 -14.09 -15.38
CA PHE A 206 15.11 -14.75 -15.49
C PHE A 206 14.89 -15.67 -14.31
N GLU A 207 15.87 -16.52 -14.02
CA GLU A 207 15.80 -17.41 -12.88
C GLU A 207 15.77 -16.61 -11.58
N PHE A 208 16.51 -15.49 -11.49
CA PHE A 208 16.37 -14.56 -10.36
C PHE A 208 14.93 -14.03 -10.21
N ARG A 209 14.27 -13.62 -11.30
CA ARG A 209 12.86 -13.23 -11.24
C ARG A 209 11.95 -14.38 -10.82
N ARG A 210 12.20 -15.62 -11.27
CA ARG A 210 11.42 -16.79 -10.81
C ARG A 210 11.58 -17.03 -9.31
N MET A 211 12.79 -16.91 -8.79
CA MET A 211 13.06 -17.02 -7.34
C MET A 211 12.28 -15.97 -6.54
N LEU A 212 12.20 -14.73 -7.04
CA LEU A 212 11.41 -13.66 -6.42
C LEU A 212 9.90 -13.96 -6.48
N LEU A 213 9.40 -14.48 -7.60
CA LEU A 213 7.98 -14.84 -7.77
C LEU A 213 7.53 -15.97 -6.85
N GLN A 214 8.44 -16.89 -6.49
CA GLN A 214 8.18 -17.97 -5.53
C GLN A 214 8.16 -17.51 -4.07
N ASP A 215 8.72 -16.33 -3.78
CA ASP A 215 8.76 -15.75 -2.44
C ASP A 215 7.54 -14.84 -2.24
N PRO A 216 6.55 -15.21 -1.40
CA PRO A 216 5.33 -14.40 -1.20
C PRO A 216 5.63 -12.96 -0.77
N ALA A 217 6.72 -12.79 -0.04
CA ALA A 217 7.16 -11.50 0.49
C ALA A 217 7.77 -10.59 -0.60
N LEU A 218 8.22 -11.14 -1.74
CA LEU A 218 8.97 -10.41 -2.77
C LEU A 218 8.30 -10.43 -4.16
N ARG A 219 7.36 -11.34 -4.43
CA ARG A 219 6.75 -11.54 -5.76
C ARG A 219 6.15 -10.28 -6.38
N ASN A 220 5.62 -9.39 -5.53
CA ASN A 220 4.96 -8.14 -5.93
C ASN A 220 5.93 -6.97 -6.10
N ILE A 221 7.22 -7.11 -5.77
CA ILE A 221 8.18 -6.04 -5.96
C ILE A 221 8.32 -5.77 -7.47
N PRO A 222 8.13 -4.52 -7.93
CA PRO A 222 8.35 -4.12 -9.31
C PRO A 222 9.74 -4.52 -9.79
N PHE A 223 9.77 -5.25 -10.91
CA PHE A 223 11.01 -5.77 -11.47
C PHE A 223 11.22 -5.19 -12.88
N ILE A 224 12.43 -4.69 -13.13
CA ILE A 224 12.85 -4.15 -14.41
C ILE A 224 14.09 -4.91 -14.87
N PHE A 225 14.10 -5.39 -16.11
CA PHE A 225 15.35 -5.84 -16.71
C PHE A 225 16.21 -4.64 -17.13
N PHE A 226 17.44 -4.59 -16.65
CA PHE A 226 18.42 -3.56 -16.95
C PHE A 226 19.59 -4.19 -17.70
N THR A 227 19.48 -4.27 -19.02
CA THR A 227 20.28 -5.19 -19.84
C THR A 227 20.99 -4.48 -20.99
N SER A 228 22.10 -5.05 -21.47
CA SER A 228 22.74 -4.66 -22.73
C SER A 228 22.17 -5.42 -23.94
N ASN A 229 21.40 -6.49 -23.71
CA ASN A 229 20.81 -7.33 -24.76
C ASN A 229 19.42 -6.80 -25.16
N ASP A 230 19.21 -6.57 -26.45
CA ASP A 230 17.98 -6.05 -27.06
C ASP A 230 17.18 -7.11 -27.83
N SER A 231 17.53 -8.40 -27.74
CA SER A 231 16.85 -9.44 -28.51
C SER A 231 15.34 -9.54 -28.17
N GLU A 232 14.50 -9.60 -29.21
CA GLU A 232 13.02 -9.64 -29.09
C GLU A 232 12.51 -10.75 -28.18
N ASN A 233 12.98 -11.97 -28.38
CA ASN A 233 12.50 -13.13 -27.64
C ASN A 233 12.74 -12.97 -26.13
N THR A 234 13.90 -12.43 -25.74
CA THR A 234 14.24 -12.17 -24.33
C THR A 234 13.31 -11.12 -23.72
N ILE A 235 13.05 -10.02 -24.44
CA ILE A 235 12.16 -8.97 -23.93
C ILE A 235 10.72 -9.50 -23.73
N LEU A 236 10.19 -10.22 -24.71
CA LEU A 236 8.84 -10.79 -24.64
C LEU A 236 8.71 -11.83 -23.52
N GLN A 237 9.69 -12.72 -23.38
CA GLN A 237 9.74 -13.67 -22.27
C GLN A 237 9.73 -12.96 -20.92
N GLY A 238 10.38 -11.80 -20.81
CA GLY A 238 10.39 -11.00 -19.59
C GLY A 238 8.99 -10.51 -19.22
N PHE A 239 8.24 -9.97 -20.18
CA PHE A 239 6.85 -9.52 -19.94
C PHE A 239 5.91 -10.67 -19.55
N ASP A 240 6.14 -11.88 -20.05
CA ASP A 240 5.41 -13.08 -19.60
C ASP A 240 5.67 -13.42 -18.11
N MET A 241 6.69 -12.82 -17.49
CA MET A 241 7.04 -12.96 -16.08
C MET A 241 6.67 -11.73 -15.23
N ASP A 242 5.73 -10.90 -15.74
CA ASP A 242 5.23 -9.69 -15.09
C ASP A 242 6.34 -8.73 -14.64
N ILE A 243 7.30 -8.48 -15.53
CA ILE A 243 8.21 -7.34 -15.38
C ILE A 243 7.45 -6.04 -15.71
N LYS A 244 7.85 -4.93 -15.08
CA LYS A 244 7.25 -3.62 -15.38
C LYS A 244 7.81 -3.01 -16.65
N ASP A 245 9.12 -3.15 -16.87
CA ASP A 245 9.78 -2.62 -18.05
C ASP A 245 11.10 -3.33 -18.33
N TYR A 246 11.69 -3.03 -19.48
CA TYR A 246 13.11 -3.24 -19.74
C TYR A 246 13.79 -1.90 -20.05
N ILE A 247 15.04 -1.77 -19.64
CA ILE A 247 15.85 -0.57 -19.82
C ILE A 247 17.21 -0.99 -20.35
N LEU A 248 17.64 -0.39 -21.45
CA LEU A 248 18.97 -0.64 -22.00
C LEU A 248 20.04 0.05 -21.13
N LYS A 249 21.13 -0.65 -20.78
CA LYS A 249 22.26 -0.08 -20.01
C LYS A 249 22.94 1.10 -20.72
N SER A 250 22.82 1.16 -22.05
CA SER A 250 23.28 2.28 -22.89
C SER A 250 22.40 3.54 -22.76
N SER A 251 21.25 3.46 -22.09
CA SER A 251 20.37 4.60 -21.89
C SER A 251 21.02 5.64 -20.97
N PRO A 252 20.89 6.95 -21.25
CA PRO A 252 21.40 7.98 -20.37
C PRO A 252 20.82 7.86 -18.95
N PRO A 253 21.59 8.06 -17.87
CA PRO A 253 21.10 7.91 -16.50
C PRO A 253 19.83 8.72 -16.18
N LYS A 254 19.69 9.92 -16.76
CA LYS A 254 18.48 10.76 -16.66
C LYS A 254 17.22 10.05 -17.20
N VAL A 255 17.35 9.27 -18.29
CA VAL A 255 16.25 8.51 -18.89
C VAL A 255 15.86 7.33 -18.02
N VAL A 256 16.85 6.58 -17.52
CA VAL A 256 16.63 5.47 -16.57
C VAL A 256 15.88 5.97 -15.33
N HIS A 257 16.33 7.08 -14.77
CA HIS A 257 15.68 7.74 -13.64
C HIS A 257 14.24 8.20 -13.95
N ALA A 258 13.99 8.78 -15.12
CA ALA A 258 12.64 9.17 -15.52
C ALA A 258 11.69 7.96 -15.62
N LYS A 259 12.14 6.84 -16.19
CA LYS A 259 11.36 5.59 -16.25
C LYS A 259 11.04 5.04 -14.86
N ILE A 260 12.05 4.95 -13.98
CA ILE A 260 11.88 4.50 -12.59
C ILE A 260 10.87 5.38 -11.86
N ASN A 261 11.00 6.70 -11.96
CA ASN A 261 10.05 7.64 -11.35
C ASN A 261 8.62 7.45 -11.85
N ASN A 262 8.44 7.26 -13.16
CA ASN A 262 7.11 7.06 -13.72
C ASN A 262 6.46 5.78 -13.17
N ILE A 263 7.23 4.69 -13.09
CA ILE A 263 6.76 3.41 -12.52
C ILE A 263 6.38 3.58 -11.05
N ILE A 264 7.24 4.19 -10.23
CA ILE A 264 6.96 4.43 -8.81
C ILE A 264 5.72 5.32 -8.63
N LYS A 265 5.62 6.39 -9.43
CA LYS A 265 4.49 7.32 -9.39
C LYS A 265 3.18 6.62 -9.74
N ASN A 266 3.19 5.78 -10.78
CA ASN A 266 2.01 5.01 -11.18
C ASN A 266 1.59 4.02 -10.09
N LEU A 267 2.53 3.26 -9.54
CA LEU A 267 2.24 2.33 -8.43
C LEU A 267 1.70 3.05 -7.18
N THR A 268 2.23 4.23 -6.90
CA THR A 268 1.74 5.07 -5.78
C THR A 268 0.33 5.57 -6.05
N ALA A 269 0.03 5.98 -7.29
CA ALA A 269 -1.30 6.43 -7.70
C ALA A 269 -2.33 5.30 -7.66
N GLU A 270 -2.03 4.15 -8.26
CA GLU A 270 -2.86 2.92 -8.22
C GLU A 270 -3.20 2.56 -6.77
N ARG A 271 -2.18 2.56 -5.90
CA ARG A 271 -2.37 2.30 -4.47
C ARG A 271 -3.32 3.31 -3.82
N ASN A 272 -3.12 4.60 -4.05
CA ASN A 272 -3.98 5.63 -3.45
C ASN A 272 -5.41 5.61 -4.00
N GLN A 273 -5.59 5.25 -5.28
CA GLN A 273 -6.93 5.07 -5.85
C GLN A 273 -7.65 3.91 -5.16
N ALA A 274 -6.99 2.76 -5.01
CA ALA A 274 -7.55 1.63 -4.30
C ALA A 274 -7.89 1.96 -2.82
N LEU A 275 -7.10 2.79 -2.15
CA LEU A 275 -7.42 3.30 -0.80
C LEU A 275 -8.69 4.16 -0.82
N ASN A 276 -8.80 5.09 -1.78
CA ASN A 276 -9.97 5.94 -1.89
C ASN A 276 -11.24 5.13 -2.22
N GLU A 277 -11.16 4.12 -3.08
CA GLU A 277 -12.30 3.26 -3.41
C GLU A 277 -12.75 2.43 -2.20
N LEU A 278 -11.81 1.88 -1.42
CA LEU A 278 -12.14 1.22 -0.15
C LEU A 278 -12.74 2.19 0.85
N GLN A 279 -12.24 3.42 0.93
CA GLN A 279 -12.80 4.46 1.78
C GLN A 279 -14.25 4.75 1.41
N GLU A 280 -14.51 4.98 0.13
CA GLU A 280 -15.84 5.26 -0.39
C GLU A 280 -16.79 4.09 -0.12
N ALA A 281 -16.33 2.86 -0.33
CA ALA A 281 -17.10 1.66 -0.01
C ALA A 281 -17.42 1.55 1.50
N ALA A 282 -16.42 1.72 2.38
CA ALA A 282 -16.61 1.68 3.83
C ALA A 282 -17.57 2.78 4.30
N ASN A 283 -17.41 4.00 3.80
CA ASN A 283 -18.31 5.13 4.09
C ASN A 283 -19.74 4.86 3.57
N SER A 284 -19.88 4.26 2.38
CA SER A 284 -21.19 3.97 1.78
C SER A 284 -22.01 2.93 2.56
N ILE A 285 -21.33 2.02 3.27
CA ILE A 285 -21.95 0.96 4.06
C ILE A 285 -22.13 1.39 5.54
N SER A 286 -21.71 2.61 5.91
CA SER A 286 -21.61 3.05 7.31
C SER A 286 -20.86 2.03 8.18
N MET A 287 -19.86 1.37 7.60
CA MET A 287 -19.11 0.32 8.29
C MET A 287 -18.15 0.97 9.27
N GLU A 288 -18.61 1.13 10.50
CA GLU A 288 -17.82 1.71 11.58
C GLU A 288 -16.98 0.63 12.27
N VAL A 289 -15.66 0.82 12.19
CA VAL A 289 -14.65 0.01 12.91
C VAL A 289 -14.69 0.29 14.40
N VAL A 290 -15.09 1.51 14.76
CA VAL A 290 -15.35 1.92 16.13
C VAL A 290 -16.73 2.56 16.15
N PRO A 291 -17.70 2.05 16.95
CA PRO A 291 -19.03 2.64 17.05
C PRO A 291 -18.96 4.12 17.46
N GLN A 292 -19.80 4.99 16.88
CA GLN A 292 -19.88 6.42 17.27
C GLN A 292 -20.06 6.65 18.77
N SER A 293 -20.82 5.78 19.43
CA SER A 293 -21.03 5.82 20.88
C SER A 293 -21.08 4.41 21.46
N PRO A 294 -20.63 4.21 22.70
CA PRO A 294 -20.80 2.94 23.39
C PRO A 294 -22.29 2.61 23.58
N PRO A 295 -22.65 1.32 23.70
CA PRO A 295 -24.01 0.92 23.99
C PRO A 295 -24.41 1.33 25.41
N VAL A 296 -25.71 1.54 25.64
CA VAL A 296 -26.26 1.66 26.98
C VAL A 296 -26.34 0.26 27.59
N PHE A 297 -25.58 0.00 28.65
CA PHE A 297 -25.62 -1.26 29.37
C PHE A 297 -25.89 -1.02 30.85
N LYS A 298 -26.87 -1.75 31.42
CA LYS A 298 -27.35 -1.50 32.78
C LYS A 298 -26.21 -1.63 33.79
N GLY A 299 -26.10 -0.65 34.69
CA GLY A 299 -25.13 -0.64 35.78
C GLY A 299 -23.71 -0.21 35.37
N LEU A 300 -23.41 -0.06 34.08
CA LEU A 300 -22.11 0.41 33.60
C LEU A 300 -22.23 1.78 32.96
N ASN A 301 -21.27 2.64 33.27
CA ASN A 301 -20.99 3.87 32.55
C ASN A 301 -19.77 3.63 31.66
N ILE A 302 -19.96 3.66 30.35
CA ILE A 302 -18.91 3.45 29.35
C ILE A 302 -18.73 4.76 28.60
N GLN A 303 -17.50 5.27 28.57
CA GLN A 303 -17.09 6.45 27.82
C GLN A 303 -15.98 6.07 26.85
N GLN A 304 -16.03 6.63 25.65
CA GLN A 304 -15.14 6.25 24.56
C GLN A 304 -14.68 7.50 23.80
N TRP A 305 -13.41 7.51 23.40
CA TRP A 305 -12.88 8.42 22.41
C TRP A 305 -12.09 7.64 21.38
N HIS A 306 -12.34 7.92 20.10
CA HIS A 306 -11.55 7.41 18.98
C HIS A 306 -11.28 8.55 17.99
N GLN A 307 -10.06 8.62 17.48
CA GLN A 307 -9.61 9.59 16.50
C GLN A 307 -8.71 8.90 15.50
N THR A 308 -9.09 8.95 14.22
CA THR A 308 -8.28 8.37 13.14
C THR A 308 -7.11 9.26 12.75
N TYR A 309 -6.03 8.63 12.27
CA TYR A 309 -4.89 9.32 11.69
C TYR A 309 -5.25 9.97 10.34
N LYS A 310 -5.24 11.31 10.29
CA LYS A 310 -5.52 12.13 9.09
C LYS A 310 -6.84 11.80 8.37
N GLY A 311 -7.84 11.27 9.10
CA GLY A 311 -9.12 10.87 8.51
C GLY A 311 -9.04 9.60 7.66
N ILE A 312 -7.91 8.88 7.70
CA ILE A 312 -7.75 7.57 7.10
C ILE A 312 -8.24 6.54 8.13
N PRO A 313 -9.10 5.58 7.77
CA PRO A 313 -9.61 4.60 8.70
C PRO A 313 -8.50 3.75 9.26
N GLY A 314 -8.50 3.70 10.57
CA GLY A 314 -7.43 3.18 11.37
C GLY A 314 -7.33 1.66 11.48
N GLY A 315 -6.27 1.23 12.15
CA GLY A 315 -6.12 -0.14 12.68
C GLY A 315 -6.89 -0.37 13.97
N ASP A 316 -7.06 0.69 14.77
CA ASP A 316 -7.81 0.71 16.02
C ASP A 316 -9.29 0.32 15.81
N PHE A 317 -9.77 -0.62 16.63
CA PHE A 317 -11.17 -1.04 16.62
C PHE A 317 -11.71 -1.32 18.03
N ILE A 318 -13.03 -1.10 18.17
CA ILE A 318 -13.78 -1.39 19.39
C ILE A 318 -15.04 -2.14 18.97
N ASP A 319 -15.39 -3.19 19.70
CA ASP A 319 -16.67 -3.89 19.52
C ASP A 319 -17.30 -4.23 20.87
N TYR A 320 -18.62 -4.20 20.90
CA TYR A 320 -19.42 -4.49 22.07
C TYR A 320 -20.39 -5.61 21.72
N ILE A 321 -20.36 -6.68 22.52
CA ILE A 321 -21.21 -7.85 22.33
C ILE A 321 -21.97 -8.10 23.63
N GLN A 322 -23.24 -7.70 23.65
CA GLN A 322 -24.13 -8.09 24.73
C GLN A 322 -24.50 -9.57 24.57
N ILE A 323 -24.20 -10.38 25.58
CA ILE A 323 -24.47 -11.82 25.58
C ILE A 323 -25.86 -12.11 26.16
N ASP A 324 -26.18 -11.41 27.25
CA ASP A 324 -27.47 -11.44 27.92
C ASP A 324 -27.71 -10.10 28.65
N ASP A 325 -28.73 -10.02 29.52
CA ASP A 325 -29.07 -8.79 30.25
C ASP A 325 -28.01 -8.38 31.28
N ASP A 326 -27.15 -9.32 31.68
CA ASP A 326 -26.23 -9.16 32.79
C ASP A 326 -24.75 -9.15 32.36
N THR A 327 -24.45 -9.67 31.16
CA THR A 327 -23.08 -9.86 30.66
C THR A 327 -22.84 -9.13 29.34
N ILE A 328 -21.79 -8.31 29.32
CA ILE A 328 -21.27 -7.65 28.12
C ILE A 328 -19.82 -8.08 27.87
N VAL A 329 -19.49 -8.30 26.60
CA VAL A 329 -18.13 -8.49 26.14
C VAL A 329 -17.65 -7.26 25.38
N ILE A 330 -16.49 -6.75 25.77
CA ILE A 330 -15.84 -5.60 25.17
C ILE A 330 -14.55 -6.08 24.53
N ILE A 331 -14.39 -5.76 23.25
CA ILE A 331 -13.19 -6.06 22.48
C ILE A 331 -12.57 -4.72 22.11
N PHE A 332 -11.30 -4.54 22.44
CA PHE A 332 -10.54 -3.34 22.16
C PHE A 332 -9.23 -3.79 21.53
N GLY A 333 -8.89 -3.31 20.34
CA GLY A 333 -7.69 -3.80 19.67
C GLY A 333 -7.20 -2.88 18.58
N ASP A 334 -6.04 -3.24 18.07
CA ASP A 334 -5.37 -2.58 16.96
C ASP A 334 -4.79 -3.63 16.00
N ILE A 335 -4.76 -3.29 14.72
CA ILE A 335 -4.26 -4.16 13.66
C ILE A 335 -2.84 -3.73 13.29
N MET A 336 -1.89 -4.59 13.62
CA MET A 336 -0.47 -4.40 13.37
C MET A 336 -0.01 -5.27 12.20
N GLY A 337 0.73 -4.71 11.23
CA GLY A 337 1.16 -5.47 10.05
C GLY A 337 2.47 -5.02 9.43
N LYS A 338 3.40 -5.96 9.27
CA LYS A 338 4.69 -5.75 8.58
C LYS A 338 4.55 -5.90 7.06
N LYS A 339 3.84 -4.98 6.38
CA LYS A 339 4.04 -4.58 4.97
C LYS A 339 2.89 -3.71 4.46
N TRP A 340 3.24 -2.84 3.50
CA TRP A 340 2.32 -2.02 2.71
C TRP A 340 1.16 -2.85 2.17
N GLY A 341 -0.05 -2.61 2.68
CA GLY A 341 -1.23 -3.41 2.35
C GLY A 341 -2.14 -3.70 3.55
N ALA A 342 -1.59 -3.77 4.78
CA ALA A 342 -2.37 -4.12 5.98
C ALA A 342 -3.59 -3.21 6.22
N TRP A 343 -3.45 -1.89 5.98
CA TRP A 343 -4.55 -0.92 6.09
C TRP A 343 -5.68 -1.18 5.07
N PHE A 344 -5.36 -1.68 3.85
CA PHE A 344 -6.38 -2.08 2.87
C PHE A 344 -7.25 -3.23 3.38
N PHE A 345 -6.66 -4.11 4.20
CA PHE A 345 -7.35 -5.25 4.78
C PHE A 345 -7.88 -4.96 6.17
N ALA A 346 -7.55 -3.84 6.83
CA ALA A 346 -7.96 -3.57 8.21
C ALA A 346 -9.48 -3.76 8.38
N PHE A 347 -10.31 -3.09 7.57
CA PHE A 347 -11.77 -3.30 7.61
C PHE A 347 -12.23 -4.73 7.38
N SER A 348 -11.66 -5.39 6.37
CA SER A 348 -12.03 -6.76 6.02
C SER A 348 -11.62 -7.74 7.11
N PHE A 349 -10.45 -7.51 7.71
CA PHE A 349 -9.91 -8.27 8.82
C PHE A 349 -10.69 -8.01 10.10
N ILE A 350 -11.07 -6.77 10.41
CA ILE A 350 -11.95 -6.43 11.54
C ILE A 350 -13.31 -7.09 11.36
N GLY A 351 -13.90 -7.01 10.17
CA GLY A 351 -15.15 -7.69 9.85
C GLY A 351 -15.05 -9.22 10.03
N TYR A 352 -13.96 -9.81 9.53
CA TYR A 352 -13.66 -11.23 9.72
C TYR A 352 -13.47 -11.58 11.20
N LEU A 353 -12.65 -10.83 11.93
CA LEU A 353 -12.34 -11.01 13.34
C LEU A 353 -13.60 -10.91 14.19
N ARG A 354 -14.41 -9.88 14.00
CA ARG A 354 -15.73 -9.72 14.64
C ARG A 354 -16.62 -10.93 14.36
N SER A 355 -16.64 -11.43 13.13
CA SER A 355 -17.40 -12.63 12.75
C SER A 355 -16.90 -13.88 13.49
N VAL A 356 -15.59 -14.11 13.48
CA VAL A 356 -14.96 -15.27 14.15
C VAL A 356 -15.24 -15.22 15.65
N ILE A 357 -15.05 -14.08 16.31
CA ILE A 357 -15.32 -13.94 17.75
C ILE A 357 -16.78 -14.29 18.04
N ARG A 358 -17.75 -13.73 17.30
CA ARG A 358 -19.18 -14.02 17.48
C ARG A 358 -19.49 -15.51 17.23
N VAL A 359 -18.87 -16.13 16.24
CA VAL A 359 -19.05 -17.56 15.93
C VAL A 359 -18.49 -18.44 17.04
N VAL A 360 -17.27 -18.15 17.52
CA VAL A 360 -16.64 -18.86 18.63
C VAL A 360 -17.53 -18.78 19.86
N MET A 361 -17.96 -17.58 20.25
CA MET A 361 -18.80 -17.38 21.43
C MET A 361 -20.15 -18.10 21.32
N LYS A 362 -20.79 -18.08 20.14
CA LYS A 362 -22.10 -18.71 19.95
C LYS A 362 -22.05 -20.24 19.94
N ASN A 363 -21.03 -20.84 19.32
CA ASN A 363 -21.01 -22.28 19.04
C ASN A 363 -20.39 -23.13 20.14
N SER A 364 -19.60 -22.54 21.03
CA SER A 364 -18.72 -23.31 21.91
C SER A 364 -19.20 -23.41 23.36
N GLY A 365 -20.17 -22.58 23.78
CA GLY A 365 -20.56 -22.46 25.20
C GLY A 365 -19.41 -21.98 26.09
N ILE A 366 -18.30 -21.52 25.49
CA ILE A 366 -17.11 -21.02 26.17
C ILE A 366 -17.45 -19.64 26.73
N VAL A 367 -17.24 -19.50 28.03
CA VAL A 367 -17.46 -18.26 28.79
C VAL A 367 -16.15 -17.64 29.29
N LYS A 368 -14.99 -18.27 29.03
CA LYS A 368 -13.69 -17.75 29.48
C LYS A 368 -12.96 -16.96 28.40
N ALA A 369 -12.42 -15.80 28.79
CA ALA A 369 -11.75 -14.87 27.88
C ALA A 369 -10.53 -15.48 27.16
N ASP A 370 -9.67 -16.21 27.87
CA ASP A 370 -8.49 -16.89 27.32
C ASP A 370 -8.85 -18.00 26.33
N GLU A 371 -9.86 -18.80 26.64
CA GLU A 371 -10.34 -19.87 25.76
C GLU A 371 -10.95 -19.29 24.46
N ILE A 372 -11.67 -18.16 24.55
CA ILE A 372 -12.19 -17.44 23.38
C ILE A 372 -11.03 -16.95 22.51
N LEU A 373 -10.06 -16.23 23.10
CA LEU A 373 -8.91 -15.72 22.36
C LEU A 373 -8.11 -16.84 21.71
N GLN A 374 -7.88 -17.97 22.41
CA GLN A 374 -7.16 -19.11 21.85
C GLN A 374 -7.88 -19.70 20.63
N LYS A 375 -9.23 -19.81 20.67
CA LYS A 375 -9.99 -20.34 19.54
C LYS A 375 -10.02 -19.38 18.34
N VAL A 376 -10.12 -18.07 18.62
CA VAL A 376 -10.04 -17.03 17.60
C VAL A 376 -8.66 -17.05 16.95
N ASN A 377 -7.59 -17.14 17.76
CA ASN A 377 -6.21 -17.24 17.32
C ASN A 377 -5.97 -18.46 16.42
N GLU A 378 -6.43 -19.65 16.83
CA GLU A 378 -6.34 -20.86 15.99
C GLU A 378 -7.01 -20.67 14.62
N THR A 379 -8.18 -20.05 14.60
CA THR A 379 -8.93 -19.81 13.36
C THR A 379 -8.15 -18.89 12.41
N ILE A 380 -7.56 -17.82 12.95
CA ILE A 380 -6.76 -16.86 12.17
C ILE A 380 -5.42 -17.46 11.72
N PHE A 381 -4.73 -18.18 12.61
CA PHE A 381 -3.41 -18.76 12.35
C PHE A 381 -3.44 -19.75 11.18
N TYR A 382 -4.48 -20.58 11.06
CA TYR A 382 -4.62 -21.56 9.98
C TYR A 382 -5.21 -20.98 8.68
N ASP A 383 -5.69 -19.73 8.69
CA ASP A 383 -6.20 -19.08 7.49
C ASP A 383 -5.05 -18.45 6.68
N ALA A 384 -4.62 -19.18 5.65
CA ALA A 384 -3.50 -18.82 4.78
C ALA A 384 -3.67 -17.47 4.05
N LYS A 385 -4.86 -16.87 4.04
CA LYS A 385 -5.10 -15.57 3.39
C LYS A 385 -4.85 -14.39 4.33
N ILE A 386 -4.87 -14.60 5.65
CA ILE A 386 -4.77 -13.54 6.67
C ILE A 386 -3.67 -13.80 7.71
N SER A 387 -2.95 -14.92 7.62
CA SER A 387 -1.86 -15.29 8.54
C SER A 387 -0.67 -14.31 8.57
N GLU A 388 -0.64 -13.30 7.69
CA GLU A 388 0.38 -12.24 7.67
C GLU A 388 -0.04 -10.97 8.43
N ILE A 389 -1.27 -10.92 8.95
CA ILE A 389 -1.81 -9.82 9.75
C ILE A 389 -1.77 -10.22 11.22
N PHE A 390 -1.18 -9.36 12.05
CA PHE A 390 -1.21 -9.53 13.50
C PHE A 390 -2.15 -8.48 14.10
N SER A 391 -2.67 -8.75 15.29
CA SER A 391 -3.49 -7.77 15.99
C SER A 391 -3.21 -7.85 17.48
N SER A 392 -3.16 -6.68 18.11
CA SER A 392 -3.25 -6.57 19.54
C SER A 392 -4.74 -6.55 19.93
N ILE A 393 -5.13 -7.33 20.93
CA ILE A 393 -6.53 -7.38 21.39
C ILE A 393 -6.58 -7.50 22.90
N SER A 394 -7.35 -6.65 23.55
CA SER A 394 -7.92 -6.85 24.88
C SER A 394 -9.36 -7.36 24.75
N LEU A 395 -9.66 -8.49 25.37
CA LEU A 395 -11.01 -9.05 25.47
C LEU A 395 -11.45 -9.07 26.94
N LEU A 396 -12.54 -8.35 27.23
CA LEU A 396 -13.10 -8.23 28.57
C LEU A 396 -14.51 -8.79 28.58
N ILE A 397 -14.82 -9.62 29.58
CA ILE A 397 -16.16 -10.10 29.90
C ILE A 397 -16.55 -9.48 31.23
N ILE A 398 -17.61 -8.68 31.25
CA ILE A 398 -18.06 -7.92 32.42
C ILE A 398 -19.48 -8.33 32.78
N ASN A 399 -19.69 -8.74 34.03
CA ASN A 399 -21.02 -8.97 34.58
C ASN A 399 -21.48 -7.75 35.40
N ASN A 400 -22.68 -7.24 35.16
CA ASN A 400 -23.19 -6.03 35.82
C ASN A 400 -23.87 -6.28 37.18
N ILE A 401 -24.06 -7.54 37.60
CA ILE A 401 -24.65 -7.87 38.90
C ILE A 401 -23.57 -7.81 39.97
N ASP A 402 -22.48 -8.54 39.77
CA ASP A 402 -21.36 -8.62 40.72
C ASP A 402 -20.18 -7.72 40.34
N PHE A 403 -20.22 -7.10 39.16
CA PHE A 403 -19.16 -6.27 38.62
C PHE A 403 -17.80 -6.98 38.52
N SER A 404 -17.84 -8.31 38.34
CA SER A 404 -16.68 -9.10 37.99
C SER A 404 -16.25 -8.83 36.55
N VAL A 405 -14.95 -8.84 36.35
CA VAL A 405 -14.29 -8.67 35.06
C VAL A 405 -13.36 -9.85 34.85
N GLN A 406 -13.53 -10.54 33.74
CA GLN A 406 -12.55 -11.49 33.20
C GLN A 406 -11.88 -10.85 31.98
N TYR A 407 -10.57 -10.71 32.05
CA TYR A 407 -9.75 -10.08 31.03
C TYR A 407 -8.74 -11.08 30.48
N SER A 408 -8.62 -11.15 29.16
CA SER A 408 -7.51 -11.78 28.47
C SER A 408 -7.02 -10.88 27.35
N GLY A 409 -5.73 -10.91 27.10
CA GLY A 409 -5.07 -10.03 26.14
C GLY A 409 -4.14 -10.77 25.19
N ALA A 410 -4.04 -10.29 23.97
CA ALA A 410 -3.19 -10.80 22.90
C ALA A 410 -2.25 -9.68 22.46
N GLY A 411 -1.02 -9.62 22.99
CA GLY A 411 -0.05 -8.58 22.66
C GLY A 411 -0.53 -7.15 22.92
N ASP A 412 -1.45 -6.97 23.87
CA ASP A 412 -2.10 -5.71 24.18
C ASP A 412 -1.35 -4.90 25.25
N LEU A 413 -1.78 -3.65 25.42
CA LEU A 413 -1.25 -2.76 26.47
C LEU A 413 -1.92 -3.05 27.82
N PRO A 414 -1.22 -2.83 28.94
CA PRO A 414 -1.80 -3.05 30.26
C PRO A 414 -3.05 -2.19 30.50
N LEU A 415 -4.11 -2.80 31.02
CA LEU A 415 -5.30 -2.07 31.48
C LEU A 415 -4.97 -1.30 32.76
N ILE A 416 -5.54 -0.11 32.92
CA ILE A 416 -5.32 0.74 34.11
C ILE A 416 -6.62 0.80 34.92
N LEU A 417 -6.62 0.25 36.14
CA LEU A 417 -7.70 0.43 37.11
C LEU A 417 -7.31 1.53 38.09
N PHE A 418 -8.06 2.63 38.09
CA PHE A 418 -7.89 3.74 39.03
C PHE A 418 -9.02 3.74 40.04
N ASP A 419 -8.70 3.85 41.33
CA ASP A 419 -9.68 4.07 42.39
C ASP A 419 -9.60 5.52 42.86
N SER A 420 -10.71 6.25 42.70
CA SER A 420 -10.79 7.67 43.01
C SER A 420 -10.83 7.99 44.51
N ALA A 421 -11.20 7.04 45.37
CA ALA A 421 -11.28 7.26 46.81
C ALA A 421 -9.90 7.25 47.48
N ASP A 422 -9.06 6.28 47.12
CA ASP A 422 -7.70 6.14 47.67
C ASP A 422 -6.61 6.67 46.72
N ARG A 423 -6.99 7.08 45.50
CA ARG A 423 -6.11 7.56 44.43
C ARG A 423 -5.04 6.55 44.02
N THR A 424 -5.35 5.26 44.15
CA THR A 424 -4.45 4.18 43.75
C THR A 424 -4.63 3.82 42.28
N VAL A 425 -3.55 3.35 41.68
CA VAL A 425 -3.52 2.85 40.31
C VAL A 425 -3.01 1.43 40.34
N LYS A 426 -3.72 0.53 39.66
CA LYS A 426 -3.32 -0.85 39.45
C LYS A 426 -3.34 -1.16 37.95
N GLU A 427 -2.27 -1.76 37.48
CA GLU A 427 -2.15 -2.20 36.08
C GLU A 427 -2.36 -3.70 35.97
N TYR A 428 -3.07 -4.13 34.92
CA TYR A 428 -3.28 -5.53 34.58
C TYR A 428 -2.73 -5.79 33.17
N GLY A 429 -1.59 -6.48 33.10
CA GLY A 429 -0.98 -6.92 31.84
C GLY A 429 -1.23 -8.41 31.58
N SER A 430 -1.55 -8.75 30.35
CA SER A 430 -1.68 -10.13 29.87
C SER A 430 -0.31 -10.71 29.48
N LYS A 431 -0.23 -12.03 29.34
CA LYS A 431 0.97 -12.72 28.80
C LYS A 431 0.82 -13.15 27.34
N GLY A 432 -0.37 -12.99 26.78
CA GLY A 432 -0.71 -13.53 25.47
C GLY A 432 0.13 -12.93 24.36
N LEU A 433 0.52 -13.79 23.43
CA LEU A 433 1.19 -13.40 22.20
C LEU A 433 0.23 -12.65 21.27
N LEU A 434 0.78 -11.86 20.34
CA LEU A 434 0.01 -11.23 19.27
C LEU A 434 -0.87 -12.27 18.56
N LEU A 435 -2.11 -11.87 18.28
CA LEU A 435 -3.07 -12.72 17.61
C LEU A 435 -2.57 -13.13 16.22
N GLY A 436 -2.70 -14.40 15.89
CA GLY A 436 -2.25 -14.98 14.63
C GLY A 436 -0.74 -15.27 14.55
N MET A 437 0.05 -14.89 15.57
CA MET A 437 1.51 -15.05 15.52
C MET A 437 1.95 -16.52 15.63
N ASN A 438 1.31 -17.28 16.51
CA ASN A 438 1.57 -18.70 16.75
C ASN A 438 0.26 -19.47 16.91
N ALA A 439 0.25 -20.77 16.61
CA ALA A 439 -0.93 -21.61 16.82
C ALA A 439 -1.40 -21.64 18.29
N ASN A 440 -0.46 -21.63 19.23
CA ASN A 440 -0.72 -21.44 20.65
C ASN A 440 -0.33 -20.01 21.04
N GLY A 441 -1.30 -19.22 21.49
CA GLY A 441 -1.07 -17.82 21.85
C GLY A 441 -0.68 -17.60 23.31
N GLU A 442 -0.70 -18.64 24.14
CA GLU A 442 -0.36 -18.56 25.58
C GLU A 442 -1.21 -17.54 26.36
N TYR A 443 -2.48 -17.40 25.97
CA TYR A 443 -3.44 -16.49 26.61
C TYR A 443 -3.76 -16.91 28.04
N ASP A 444 -3.87 -15.91 28.93
CA ASP A 444 -4.27 -16.07 30.32
C ASP A 444 -5.52 -15.26 30.65
N SER A 445 -6.29 -15.75 31.65
CA SER A 445 -7.47 -15.06 32.17
C SER A 445 -7.15 -14.41 33.51
N ILE A 446 -7.27 -13.09 33.57
CA ILE A 446 -7.08 -12.27 34.77
C ILE A 446 -8.46 -11.83 35.27
N ASN A 447 -8.74 -12.06 36.55
CA ASN A 447 -10.03 -11.72 37.15
C ASN A 447 -9.88 -10.62 38.20
N PHE A 448 -10.76 -9.62 38.15
CA PHE A 448 -10.86 -8.56 39.14
C PHE A 448 -12.30 -8.01 39.21
N HIS A 449 -12.57 -7.08 40.12
CA HIS A 449 -13.90 -6.49 40.31
C HIS A 449 -13.84 -4.96 40.25
N PHE A 450 -14.95 -4.33 39.87
CA PHE A 450 -15.14 -2.89 40.09
C PHE A 450 -15.66 -2.61 41.50
N ASN A 451 -15.08 -1.59 42.13
CA ASN A 451 -15.70 -0.93 43.28
C ASN A 451 -16.44 0.32 42.80
N ASP A 452 -17.22 0.94 43.67
CA ASP A 452 -18.07 2.09 43.32
C ASP A 452 -17.27 3.35 42.96
N THR A 453 -15.98 3.36 43.31
CA THR A 453 -15.04 4.46 43.07
C THR A 453 -14.00 4.12 42.00
N SER A 454 -14.08 2.92 41.40
CA SER A 454 -13.13 2.43 40.41
C SER A 454 -13.53 2.78 38.98
N THR A 455 -12.54 3.18 38.17
CA THR A 455 -12.66 3.34 36.72
C THR A 455 -11.54 2.58 36.02
N LEU A 456 -11.90 1.72 35.07
CA LEU A 456 -10.98 0.96 34.23
C LEU A 456 -10.74 1.70 32.91
N PHE A 457 -9.48 1.79 32.51
CA PHE A 457 -9.04 2.43 31.27
C PHE A 457 -8.34 1.45 30.34
N LEU A 458 -8.69 1.53 29.06
CA LEU A 458 -8.03 0.84 27.95
C LEU A 458 -7.60 1.89 26.93
N TYR A 459 -6.44 1.72 26.33
CA TYR A 459 -5.87 2.68 25.41
C TYR A 459 -5.01 1.99 24.35
N THR A 460 -4.90 2.63 23.19
CA THR A 460 -3.94 2.23 22.15
C THR A 460 -2.63 2.98 22.30
N ASP A 461 -1.58 2.44 21.67
CA ASP A 461 -0.24 3.02 21.70
C ASP A 461 -0.20 4.41 21.07
N GLY A 462 -1.16 4.76 20.20
CA GLY A 462 -1.35 6.11 19.71
C GLY A 462 -1.47 7.19 20.79
N ILE A 463 -1.89 6.86 22.02
CA ILE A 463 -1.79 7.78 23.16
C ILE A 463 -0.35 7.90 23.66
N THR A 464 0.29 6.77 23.96
CA THR A 464 1.60 6.76 24.61
C THR A 464 2.75 7.12 23.68
N GLU A 465 2.61 6.85 22.39
CA GLU A 465 3.60 7.15 21.36
C GLU A 465 3.39 8.50 20.69
N SER A 466 2.24 9.16 20.93
CA SER A 466 1.98 10.53 20.48
C SER A 466 3.09 11.48 20.88
N ARG A 467 3.45 12.39 19.96
CA ARG A 467 4.62 13.27 20.10
C ARG A 467 4.27 14.74 20.10
N ASN A 468 5.02 15.53 20.85
CA ASN A 468 4.97 16.98 20.77
C ASN A 468 5.85 17.52 19.62
N SER A 469 5.86 18.85 19.43
CA SER A 469 6.68 19.52 18.41
C SER A 469 8.20 19.39 18.63
N GLY A 470 8.61 19.03 19.85
CA GLY A 470 10.00 18.73 20.22
C GLY A 470 10.40 17.26 20.04
N ASP A 471 9.54 16.43 19.43
CA ASP A 471 9.75 14.99 19.24
C ASP A 471 9.77 14.17 20.55
N GLU A 472 9.21 14.69 21.64
CA GLU A 472 9.05 13.96 22.89
C GLU A 472 7.73 13.19 22.91
N GLN A 473 7.77 11.93 23.35
CA GLN A 473 6.58 11.07 23.48
C GLN A 473 5.79 11.38 24.76
N PHE A 474 4.47 11.23 24.69
CA PHE A 474 3.57 11.38 25.84
C PHE A 474 3.81 10.31 26.91
N ARG A 475 4.05 9.05 26.51
CA ARG A 475 4.33 7.90 27.39
C ARG A 475 3.19 7.55 28.36
N SER A 476 3.26 6.34 28.93
CA SER A 476 2.28 5.84 29.91
C SER A 476 2.26 6.65 31.21
N ILE A 477 3.42 7.18 31.65
CA ILE A 477 3.52 7.97 32.88
C ILE A 477 2.62 9.22 32.85
N ASN A 478 2.58 9.94 31.72
CA ASN A 478 1.76 11.15 31.61
C ASN A 478 0.27 10.79 31.48
N LEU A 479 -0.06 9.64 30.88
CA LEU A 479 -1.44 9.13 30.87
C LEU A 479 -1.91 8.82 32.30
N VAL A 480 -1.10 8.13 33.09
CA VAL A 480 -1.41 7.83 34.50
C VAL A 480 -1.54 9.11 35.33
N GLU A 481 -0.69 10.11 35.10
CA GLU A 481 -0.81 11.42 35.75
C GLU A 481 -2.10 12.16 35.35
N ALA A 482 -2.49 12.11 34.07
CA ALA A 482 -3.75 12.67 33.61
C ALA A 482 -4.96 11.98 34.26
N ILE A 483 -4.95 10.63 34.32
CA ILE A 483 -5.97 9.82 35.00
C ILE A 483 -6.10 10.20 36.47
N LYS A 484 -4.99 10.36 37.19
CA LYS A 484 -4.99 10.80 38.60
C LYS A 484 -5.52 12.22 38.77
N SER A 485 -5.26 13.09 37.81
CA SER A 485 -5.58 14.53 37.92
C SER A 485 -6.99 14.89 37.47
N ALA A 486 -7.69 13.97 36.81
CA ALA A 486 -9.04 14.19 36.31
C ALA A 486 -10.08 14.33 37.44
N ASP A 487 -11.13 15.10 37.19
CA ASP A 487 -12.33 15.16 38.03
C ASP A 487 -13.35 14.13 37.53
N TYR A 488 -13.61 13.10 38.34
CA TYR A 488 -14.52 11.99 38.04
C TYR A 488 -16.00 12.34 38.27
N ASN A 489 -16.31 13.61 38.56
CA ASN A 489 -17.66 14.14 38.46
C ASN A 489 -17.94 14.80 37.10
N ALA A 490 -16.90 15.00 36.29
CA ALA A 490 -16.98 15.46 34.92
C ALA A 490 -16.64 14.31 33.94
N ASP A 491 -16.61 14.63 32.64
CA ASP A 491 -16.17 13.68 31.61
C ASP A 491 -14.64 13.50 31.66
N VAL A 492 -14.20 12.32 32.12
CA VAL A 492 -12.78 12.00 32.29
C VAL A 492 -12.07 11.80 30.95
N ILE A 493 -12.77 11.25 29.95
CA ILE A 493 -12.24 11.07 28.60
C ILE A 493 -11.95 12.44 27.98
N ASP A 494 -12.87 13.39 28.10
CA ASP A 494 -12.69 14.75 27.60
C ASP A 494 -11.49 15.45 28.25
N TYR A 495 -11.29 15.27 29.56
CA TYR A 495 -10.11 15.81 30.25
C TYR A 495 -8.80 15.24 29.68
N ILE A 496 -8.72 13.92 29.54
CA ILE A 496 -7.53 13.24 29.02
C ILE A 496 -7.30 13.62 27.55
N ARG A 497 -8.35 13.67 26.73
CA ARG A 497 -8.31 14.14 25.33
C ARG A 497 -7.71 15.53 25.23
N ASN A 498 -8.20 16.48 26.02
CA ASN A 498 -7.73 17.86 25.99
C ASN A 498 -6.26 17.97 26.42
N LYS A 499 -5.81 17.15 27.38
CA LYS A 499 -4.39 17.05 27.77
C LYS A 499 -3.51 16.54 26.63
N LEU A 500 -3.95 15.49 25.93
CA LEU A 500 -3.19 14.93 24.82
C LEU A 500 -3.13 15.90 23.62
N ILE A 501 -4.25 16.56 23.29
CA ILE A 501 -4.29 17.59 22.24
C ILE A 501 -3.37 18.76 22.58
N ALA A 502 -3.39 19.23 23.83
CA ALA A 502 -2.51 20.32 24.27
C ALA A 502 -1.02 19.94 24.18
N PHE A 503 -0.67 18.68 24.46
CA PHE A 503 0.69 18.17 24.35
C PHE A 503 1.16 18.05 22.89
N THR A 504 0.31 17.51 22.02
CA THR A 504 0.63 17.22 20.61
C THR A 504 0.44 18.42 19.67
N GLY A 505 -0.28 19.46 20.13
CA GLY A 505 -0.79 20.52 19.26
C GLY A 505 -1.90 20.04 18.30
N GLY A 506 -2.55 18.90 18.61
CA GLY A 506 -3.59 18.29 17.79
C GLY A 506 -3.09 17.46 16.61
N ASN A 507 -1.78 17.18 16.53
CA ASN A 507 -1.19 16.34 15.49
C ASN A 507 -0.85 14.95 16.05
N PHE A 508 -1.59 13.94 15.61
CA PHE A 508 -1.37 12.55 15.99
C PHE A 508 -0.53 11.83 14.93
N SER A 509 0.36 10.93 15.38
CA SER A 509 1.20 10.09 14.51
C SER A 509 0.55 8.76 14.14
N ASP A 510 -0.51 8.38 14.84
CA ASP A 510 -1.28 7.16 14.66
C ASP A 510 -2.74 7.38 15.07
N ASP A 511 -3.57 6.35 14.94
CA ASP A 511 -4.93 6.33 15.52
C ASP A 511 -4.88 6.43 17.04
N VAL A 512 -5.88 7.06 17.64
CA VAL A 512 -5.95 7.24 19.08
C VAL A 512 -7.28 6.73 19.59
N SER A 513 -7.25 5.72 20.44
CA SER A 513 -8.44 5.19 21.11
C SER A 513 -8.25 5.14 22.62
N LEU A 514 -9.29 5.56 23.34
CA LEU A 514 -9.37 5.53 24.80
C LEU A 514 -10.76 5.08 25.23
N LEU A 515 -10.84 4.10 26.13
CA LEU A 515 -12.07 3.62 26.73
C LEU A 515 -11.98 3.79 28.25
N ALA A 516 -13.04 4.29 28.88
CA ALA A 516 -13.19 4.35 30.33
C ALA A 516 -14.50 3.65 30.74
N ILE A 517 -14.40 2.73 31.70
CA ILE A 517 -15.53 1.92 32.19
C ILE A 517 -15.61 2.07 33.71
N SER A 518 -16.78 2.45 34.22
CA SER A 518 -17.06 2.54 35.65
C SER A 518 -18.47 2.02 35.94
N LYS A 519 -18.81 1.88 37.23
CA LYS A 519 -20.23 1.68 37.60
C LYS A 519 -21.03 2.95 37.29
N SER A 520 -22.29 2.78 36.89
CA SER A 520 -23.25 3.88 36.84
C SER A 520 -23.56 4.36 38.27
N LYS A 521 -23.58 5.68 38.47
CA LYS A 521 -23.97 6.31 39.75
C LYS A 521 -25.48 6.27 39.97
#